data_AF-A0A059LPJ9-F1
#
_entry.id   AF-A0A059LPJ9-F1
#
_cell.length_a   1.000
_cell.length_b   1.000
_cell.length_c   1.000
_cell.angle_alpha   90.00
_cell.angle_beta   90.00
_cell.angle_gamma   90.00
#
_symmetry.space_group_name_H-M   'P 1'
#
loop_
_entity.id
_entity.type
_entity.pdbx_description
1 polymer ?
#
loop_
_entity_poly.entity_id
_entity_poly.type
_entity_poly.pdbx_seq_one_letter_code
_entity_poly.pdbx_strand_id
1 'polypeptide(L)'
;MYCRSKDVSVIQWAPAAPGARRAVNFDVYLPAFPTSSVQQVVFPYLVATGSSENAYVPGTMVHGLNFNLLLHSRSTAWLSLPRANAMVAPLQPIPGTAANNLWKHAYVMPRVAARAVATIQTASLSARTLAQVNAQVKTNTHTLWPASVWGPVSILPGAQLPEGPATSPSSPASPHMPPAPPLPPLEPVDLMYRGASIASATVSSVPLVVTTDSTPEVVGFVDPADYPYTGSAYKLERGGQILSSVYVGERLVGFVAQTDASAFSVVSTTGYTYPVVVPPSPPAPPLPPSSFVSIAYGGIVIASTTDATIPAIVAGESGPEPRGDLTTSEYPYTGYTYEIAWLGQVLEAAYIGQQIVGFVPKSTVSEFTGFANGATYRL
;
A
#
# COMPACT_ATOMS: atom_id res chain seq x y z
N MET A 1 -46.16 -11.64 26.16
CA MET A 1 -46.31 -12.26 24.83
C MET A 1 -45.78 -11.25 23.82
N TYR A 2 -44.51 -11.37 23.42
CA TYR A 2 -43.90 -10.44 22.46
C TYR A 2 -43.85 -11.11 21.08
N CYS A 3 -44.57 -10.53 20.12
CA CYS A 3 -44.51 -10.93 18.72
C CYS A 3 -43.11 -10.61 18.16
N ARG A 4 -42.38 -11.64 17.73
CA ARG A 4 -41.23 -11.48 16.82
C ARG A 4 -41.78 -11.10 15.44
N SER A 5 -41.45 -9.91 14.94
CA SER A 5 -41.62 -9.64 13.51
C SER A 5 -40.51 -10.37 12.75
N LYS A 6 -40.92 -11.09 11.71
CA LYS A 6 -40.04 -11.53 10.63
C LYS A 6 -39.73 -10.29 9.81
N ASP A 7 -38.46 -9.97 9.61
CA ASP A 7 -38.02 -9.29 8.39
C ASP A 7 -36.54 -9.58 8.13
N VAL A 8 -36.31 -10.05 6.90
CA VAL A 8 -35.04 -10.50 6.34
C VAL A 8 -34.32 -9.33 5.69
N SER A 9 -33.00 -9.37 5.76
CA SER A 9 -32.02 -8.57 5.02
C SER A 9 -32.43 -8.24 3.58
N VAL A 10 -32.47 -6.95 3.26
CA VAL A 10 -32.36 -6.46 1.87
C VAL A 10 -31.06 -5.69 1.78
N ILE A 11 -30.04 -6.34 1.23
CA ILE A 11 -28.80 -5.69 0.80
C ILE A 11 -29.12 -5.04 -0.55
N GLN A 12 -29.21 -3.71 -0.57
CA GLN A 12 -29.38 -2.98 -1.83
C GLN A 12 -28.03 -2.43 -2.27
N TRP A 13 -27.44 -3.08 -3.28
CA TRP A 13 -26.26 -2.59 -3.98
C TRP A 13 -26.67 -1.42 -4.87
N ALA A 14 -26.05 -0.25 -4.68
CA ALA A 14 -26.11 0.82 -5.66
C ALA A 14 -24.82 0.81 -6.50
N PRO A 15 -24.89 0.78 -7.84
CA PRO A 15 -23.70 0.87 -8.67
C PRO A 15 -23.00 2.23 -8.47
N ALA A 16 -21.66 2.20 -8.43
CA ALA A 16 -20.84 3.39 -8.29
C ALA A 16 -20.92 4.28 -9.55
N ALA A 17 -20.86 5.60 -9.34
CA ALA A 17 -20.53 6.52 -10.43
C ALA A 17 -19.05 6.36 -10.81
N PRO A 18 -18.68 6.44 -12.10
CA PRO A 18 -17.28 6.33 -12.54
C PRO A 18 -16.34 7.32 -11.81
N GLY A 19 -15.18 6.83 -11.33
CA GLY A 19 -14.10 7.66 -10.79
C GLY A 19 -14.06 7.88 -9.26
N ALA A 20 -14.97 7.28 -8.48
CA ALA A 20 -14.97 7.45 -7.02
C ALA A 20 -14.08 6.41 -6.29
N ARG A 21 -13.14 6.88 -5.46
CA ARG A 21 -12.35 6.04 -4.52
C ARG A 21 -13.22 5.72 -3.28
N ARG A 22 -13.49 4.44 -2.97
CA ARG A 22 -14.20 4.06 -1.74
C ARG A 22 -13.68 2.78 -1.10
N ALA A 23 -13.85 2.72 0.22
CA ALA A 23 -13.88 1.50 1.01
C ALA A 23 -15.29 0.87 1.01
N VAL A 24 -15.37 -0.44 1.22
CA VAL A 24 -16.63 -1.23 1.26
C VAL A 24 -17.53 -0.75 2.40
N ASN A 25 -18.70 -0.19 2.07
CA ASN A 25 -19.71 0.15 3.08
C ASN A 25 -20.65 -1.03 3.31
N PHE A 26 -20.77 -1.47 4.56
CA PHE A 26 -21.81 -2.38 5.01
C PHE A 26 -22.80 -1.63 5.90
N ASP A 27 -24.10 -1.75 5.59
CA ASP A 27 -25.17 -1.32 6.48
C ASP A 27 -25.29 -2.35 7.60
N VAL A 28 -24.80 -2.03 8.80
CA VAL A 28 -25.07 -2.83 10.00
C VAL A 28 -26.38 -2.35 10.59
N TYR A 29 -27.48 -3.01 10.24
CA TYR A 29 -28.75 -2.84 10.94
C TYR A 29 -28.70 -3.64 12.25
N LEU A 30 -28.69 -2.94 13.38
CA LEU A 30 -28.78 -3.56 14.70
C LEU A 30 -30.19 -3.35 15.27
N PRO A 31 -31.14 -4.29 15.05
CA PRO A 31 -32.46 -4.19 15.63
C PRO A 31 -32.36 -4.40 17.14
N ALA A 32 -32.61 -3.32 17.89
CA ALA A 32 -32.82 -3.30 19.34
C ALA A 32 -31.58 -3.46 20.25
N PHE A 33 -30.66 -2.51 20.18
CA PHE A 33 -29.85 -2.14 21.36
C PHE A 33 -30.45 -0.90 22.05
N PRO A 34 -30.47 -0.82 23.38
CA PRO A 34 -30.67 0.45 24.07
C PRO A 34 -29.52 1.38 23.70
N THR A 35 -29.81 2.58 23.16
CA THR A 35 -28.87 3.72 22.99
C THR A 35 -27.39 3.32 22.91
N SER A 36 -27.00 2.62 21.84
CA SER A 36 -25.63 2.17 21.67
C SER A 36 -24.73 3.30 21.14
N SER A 37 -23.57 3.49 21.76
CA SER A 37 -22.45 4.25 21.19
C SER A 37 -21.74 3.39 20.14
N VAL A 38 -21.61 3.89 18.91
CA VAL A 38 -20.71 3.29 17.93
C VAL A 38 -19.29 3.72 18.30
N GLN A 39 -18.51 2.83 18.92
CA GLN A 39 -17.22 3.19 19.50
C GLN A 39 -16.06 3.12 18.52
N GLN A 40 -16.12 2.29 17.48
CA GLN A 40 -15.05 2.21 16.46
C GLN A 40 -15.54 1.46 15.21
N VAL A 41 -15.25 2.00 14.04
CA VAL A 41 -15.36 1.29 12.76
C VAL A 41 -13.95 1.22 12.17
N VAL A 42 -13.49 0.00 11.89
CA VAL A 42 -12.18 -0.24 11.26
C VAL A 42 -12.31 0.05 9.77
N PHE A 43 -11.31 0.72 9.18
CA PHE A 43 -11.24 0.92 7.72
C PHE A 43 -11.42 -0.44 7.03
N PRO A 44 -12.47 -0.64 6.21
CA PRO A 44 -12.40 -1.68 5.20
C PRO A 44 -11.25 -1.27 4.28
N TYR A 45 -10.32 -2.20 4.04
CA TYR A 45 -9.14 -2.11 3.17
C TYR A 45 -9.15 -0.95 2.16
N LEU A 46 -8.03 -0.21 2.06
CA LEU A 46 -7.79 0.73 0.96
C LEU A 46 -7.65 -0.03 -0.36
N VAL A 47 -8.76 -0.53 -0.90
CA VAL A 47 -8.81 -1.13 -2.22
C VAL A 47 -9.41 -0.08 -3.14
N ALA A 48 -8.57 0.63 -3.87
CA ALA A 48 -9.04 1.35 -5.05
C ALA A 48 -9.32 0.32 -6.13
N THR A 49 -10.54 -0.23 -6.19
CA THR A 49 -10.96 -1.02 -7.35
C THR A 49 -10.99 -0.12 -8.59
N GLY A 50 -10.11 -0.37 -9.55
CA GLY A 50 -10.15 0.25 -10.87
C GLY A 50 -9.48 1.62 -11.03
N SER A 51 -8.50 2.00 -10.20
CA SER A 51 -7.63 3.15 -10.50
C SER A 51 -6.17 2.75 -10.49
N SER A 52 -5.44 3.09 -11.55
CA SER A 52 -3.97 2.94 -11.70
C SER A 52 -3.16 3.77 -10.68
N GLU A 53 -3.83 4.55 -9.82
CA GLU A 53 -3.25 5.38 -8.76
C GLU A 53 -3.53 4.84 -7.35
N ASN A 54 -3.51 3.52 -7.14
CA ASN A 54 -3.58 2.99 -5.78
C ASN A 54 -2.26 3.27 -5.04
N ALA A 55 -2.21 4.35 -4.27
CA ALA A 55 -1.05 4.72 -3.46
C ALA A 55 -0.82 3.78 -2.25
N TYR A 56 -1.72 2.82 -2.01
CA TYR A 56 -1.49 1.82 -0.99
C TYR A 56 -0.44 0.81 -1.45
N VAL A 57 0.76 0.94 -0.88
CA VAL A 57 1.82 -0.05 -1.03
C VAL A 57 1.73 -1.00 0.16
N PRO A 58 1.60 -2.32 -0.04
CA PRO A 58 1.68 -3.29 1.04
C PRO A 58 2.89 -3.03 1.96
N GLY A 59 2.70 -3.14 3.27
CA GLY A 59 3.74 -2.82 4.26
C GLY A 59 3.84 -1.35 4.66
N THR A 60 3.12 -0.43 4.01
CA THR A 60 3.07 0.97 4.45
C THR A 60 2.07 1.18 5.59
N MET A 61 2.47 1.99 6.58
CA MET A 61 1.59 2.38 7.68
C MET A 61 0.57 3.39 7.18
N VAL A 62 -0.71 3.06 7.37
CA VAL A 62 -1.84 3.96 7.10
C VAL A 62 -2.35 4.49 8.44
N HIS A 63 -2.42 5.80 8.57
CA HIS A 63 -3.02 6.45 9.72
C HIS A 63 -4.48 6.78 9.42
N GLY A 64 -5.33 6.78 10.45
CA GLY A 64 -6.73 7.18 10.36
C GLY A 64 -7.07 8.32 11.33
N LEU A 65 -7.92 9.24 10.90
CA LEU A 65 -8.54 10.29 11.71
C LEU A 65 -10.05 10.07 11.70
N ASN A 66 -10.67 10.02 12.88
CA ASN A 66 -12.13 9.91 13.02
C ASN A 66 -12.68 11.12 13.77
N PHE A 67 -13.78 11.68 13.30
CA PHE A 67 -14.50 12.73 14.03
C PHE A 67 -16.00 12.68 13.73
N ASN A 68 -16.79 13.24 14.64
CA ASN A 68 -18.24 13.21 14.58
C ASN A 68 -18.80 14.62 14.38
N LEU A 69 -19.66 14.79 13.37
CA LEU A 69 -20.41 16.02 13.12
C LEU A 69 -21.88 15.83 13.48
N LEU A 70 -22.36 16.59 14.47
CA LEU A 70 -23.78 16.67 14.81
C LEU A 70 -24.48 17.66 13.88
N LEU A 71 -25.53 17.19 13.20
CA LEU A 71 -26.40 18.00 12.35
C LEU A 71 -27.65 18.41 13.15
N HIS A 72 -27.64 19.61 13.73
CA HIS A 72 -28.61 19.99 14.77
C HIS A 72 -30.08 19.95 14.34
N SER A 73 -30.35 20.12 13.06
CA SER A 73 -31.71 20.21 12.49
C SER A 73 -32.06 19.07 11.53
N ARG A 74 -31.21 18.04 11.43
CA ARG A 74 -31.35 16.97 10.43
C ARG A 74 -31.57 15.62 11.08
N SER A 75 -32.38 14.77 10.45
CA SER A 75 -32.58 13.37 10.85
C SER A 75 -31.65 12.43 10.08
N THR A 76 -31.51 11.18 10.52
CA THR A 76 -30.71 10.17 9.81
C THR A 76 -31.23 9.87 8.40
N ALA A 77 -32.55 9.95 8.20
CA ALA A 77 -33.17 9.82 6.88
C ALA A 77 -32.78 10.97 5.93
N TRP A 78 -32.59 12.17 6.46
CA TRP A 78 -32.16 13.33 5.66
C TRP A 78 -30.75 13.14 5.09
N LEU A 79 -29.83 12.50 5.83
CA LEU A 79 -28.45 12.26 5.39
C LEU A 79 -28.38 11.05 4.42
N SER A 80 -28.86 11.24 3.19
CA SER A 80 -28.82 10.24 2.12
C SER A 80 -27.41 9.99 1.58
N LEU A 81 -27.20 8.94 0.78
CA LEU A 81 -25.90 8.63 0.17
C LEU A 81 -25.32 9.81 -0.65
N PRO A 82 -26.08 10.52 -1.53
CA PRO A 82 -25.56 11.70 -2.22
C PRO A 82 -25.07 12.79 -1.26
N ARG A 83 -25.78 13.03 -0.15
CA ARG A 83 -25.36 13.99 0.88
C ARG A 83 -24.16 13.50 1.66
N ALA A 84 -24.06 12.21 1.98
CA ALA A 84 -22.86 11.65 2.60
C ALA A 84 -21.62 11.90 1.73
N ASN A 85 -21.73 11.71 0.42
CA ASN A 85 -20.64 11.96 -0.53
C ASN A 85 -20.27 13.44 -0.59
N ALA A 86 -21.28 14.32 -0.67
CA ALA A 86 -21.07 15.76 -0.67
C ALA A 86 -20.45 16.25 0.66
N MET A 87 -20.70 15.56 1.77
CA MET A 87 -20.14 15.92 3.07
C MET A 87 -18.64 15.61 3.18
N VAL A 88 -18.15 14.55 2.54
CA VAL A 88 -16.71 14.21 2.54
C VAL A 88 -15.93 14.89 1.42
N ALA A 89 -16.60 15.42 0.40
CA ALA A 89 -15.97 16.08 -0.74
C ALA A 89 -14.97 17.19 -0.37
N PRO A 90 -15.21 18.06 0.64
CA PRO A 90 -14.26 19.10 1.04
C PRO A 90 -12.91 18.56 1.56
N LEU A 91 -12.85 17.30 1.99
CA LEU A 91 -11.62 16.68 2.51
C LEU A 91 -10.77 16.01 1.42
N GLN A 92 -11.39 15.66 0.29
CA GLN A 92 -10.71 15.01 -0.83
C GLN A 92 -9.57 15.83 -1.45
N PRO A 93 -9.68 17.17 -1.64
CA PRO A 93 -8.61 17.95 -2.23
C PRO A 93 -7.49 18.29 -1.23
N ILE A 94 -7.60 17.95 0.05
CA ILE A 94 -6.54 18.27 1.04
C ILE A 94 -5.33 17.37 0.75
N PRO A 95 -4.14 17.95 0.44
CA PRO A 95 -2.95 17.18 0.10
C PRO A 95 -2.60 16.11 1.14
N GLY A 96 -2.28 14.91 0.66
CA GLY A 96 -1.91 13.76 1.50
C GLY A 96 -3.11 13.02 2.11
N THR A 97 -4.34 13.41 1.81
CA THR A 97 -5.53 12.59 2.10
C THR A 97 -5.61 11.42 1.12
N ALA A 98 -5.53 10.19 1.63
CA ALA A 98 -5.55 8.98 0.81
C ALA A 98 -6.99 8.50 0.54
N ALA A 99 -7.86 8.55 1.55
CA ALA A 99 -9.26 8.14 1.45
C ALA A 99 -10.14 8.86 2.47
N ASN A 100 -11.43 8.97 2.16
CA ASN A 100 -12.46 9.45 3.07
C ASN A 100 -13.66 8.52 3.05
N ASN A 101 -14.26 8.27 4.21
CA ASN A 101 -15.54 7.59 4.32
C ASN A 101 -16.43 8.28 5.37
N LEU A 102 -17.73 8.00 5.30
CA LEU A 102 -18.73 8.52 6.22
C LEU A 102 -19.74 7.44 6.55
N TRP A 103 -20.05 7.28 7.83
CA TRP A 103 -21.25 6.59 8.30
C TRP A 103 -22.13 7.55 9.09
N LYS A 104 -23.41 7.20 9.21
CA LYS A 104 -24.40 8.00 9.93
C LYS A 104 -25.04 7.21 11.06
N HIS A 105 -25.34 7.89 12.15
CA HIS A 105 -26.13 7.33 13.24
C HIS A 105 -27.03 8.38 13.88
N ALA A 106 -27.97 7.94 14.70
CA ALA A 106 -28.84 8.85 15.46
C ALA A 106 -28.10 9.38 16.70
N TYR A 107 -28.29 10.66 16.99
CA TYR A 107 -27.95 11.31 18.25
C TYR A 107 -29.23 11.51 19.04
N VAL A 108 -29.34 10.77 20.14
CA VAL A 108 -30.55 10.69 20.97
C VAL A 108 -30.26 11.37 22.30
N MET A 109 -31.03 12.40 22.63
CA MET A 109 -31.00 13.08 23.91
C MET A 109 -32.39 13.02 24.55
N PRO A 110 -32.50 12.92 25.88
CA PRO A 110 -33.80 12.95 26.55
C PRO A 110 -34.60 14.17 26.13
N ARG A 111 -35.88 13.97 25.77
CA ARG A 111 -36.84 15.05 25.45
C ARG A 111 -36.50 15.91 24.22
N VAL A 112 -35.59 15.45 23.37
CA VAL A 112 -35.25 16.11 22.10
C VAL A 112 -35.43 15.10 20.97
N ALA A 113 -35.98 15.54 19.84
CA ALA A 113 -36.05 14.70 18.64
C ALA A 113 -34.65 14.22 18.23
N ALA A 114 -34.55 12.97 17.79
CA ALA A 114 -33.29 12.38 17.34
C ALA A 114 -32.70 13.17 16.17
N ARG A 115 -31.40 13.42 16.22
CA ARG A 115 -30.65 14.16 15.19
C ARG A 115 -29.69 13.23 14.46
N ALA A 116 -29.23 13.60 13.28
CA ALA A 116 -28.18 12.88 12.58
C ALA A 116 -26.81 13.27 13.12
N VAL A 117 -25.96 12.28 13.32
CA VAL A 117 -24.52 12.44 13.40
C VAL A 117 -23.90 11.77 12.19
N ALA A 118 -22.99 12.49 11.54
CA ALA A 118 -22.10 11.97 10.53
C ALA A 118 -20.74 11.71 11.17
N THR A 119 -20.33 10.45 11.21
CA THR A 119 -18.97 10.10 11.60
C THR A 119 -18.14 10.01 10.33
N ILE A 120 -17.11 10.85 10.26
CA ILE A 120 -16.22 10.95 9.12
C ILE A 120 -14.89 10.35 9.48
N GLN A 121 -14.36 9.55 8.57
CA GLN A 121 -13.06 8.92 8.67
C GLN A 121 -12.18 9.35 7.49
N THR A 122 -10.96 9.79 7.79
CA THR A 122 -9.97 10.21 6.80
C THR A 122 -8.68 9.41 6.99
N ALA A 123 -8.09 8.89 5.91
CA ALA A 123 -6.81 8.18 5.95
C ALA A 123 -5.68 8.99 5.30
N SER A 124 -4.46 8.78 5.78
CA SER A 124 -3.24 9.30 5.18
C SER A 124 -2.07 8.37 5.46
N LEU A 125 -1.06 8.39 4.58
CA LEU A 125 0.25 7.76 4.82
C LEU A 125 1.13 8.59 5.79
N SER A 126 0.59 9.69 6.35
CA SER A 126 1.31 10.58 7.25
C SER A 126 0.44 11.03 8.42
N ALA A 127 0.83 10.67 9.64
CA ALA A 127 0.19 11.17 10.86
C ALA A 127 0.22 12.70 10.97
N ARG A 128 1.31 13.34 10.50
CA ARG A 128 1.44 14.81 10.46
C ARG A 128 0.39 15.43 9.56
N THR A 129 0.12 14.82 8.39
CA THR A 129 -0.92 15.27 7.48
C THR A 129 -2.29 15.18 8.14
N LEU A 130 -2.60 14.08 8.84
CA LEU A 130 -3.87 13.97 9.57
C LEU A 130 -4.01 15.00 10.69
N ALA A 131 -2.92 15.36 11.37
CA ALA A 131 -2.96 16.44 12.35
C ALA A 131 -3.30 17.80 11.69
N GLN A 132 -2.78 18.05 10.48
CA GLN A 132 -3.12 19.24 9.70
C GLN A 132 -4.58 19.22 9.23
N VAL A 133 -5.07 18.07 8.74
CA VAL A 133 -6.49 17.88 8.37
C VAL A 133 -7.38 18.15 9.59
N ASN A 134 -7.06 17.59 10.75
CA ASN A 134 -7.81 17.82 11.99
C ASN A 134 -7.83 19.30 12.38
N ALA A 135 -6.69 19.99 12.28
CA ALA A 135 -6.61 21.43 12.54
C ALA A 135 -7.47 22.24 11.56
N GLN A 136 -7.44 21.92 10.27
CA GLN A 136 -8.29 22.57 9.26
C GLN A 136 -9.79 22.32 9.52
N VAL A 137 -10.16 21.08 9.86
CA VAL A 137 -11.55 20.71 10.19
C VAL A 137 -12.07 21.53 11.37
N LYS A 138 -11.25 21.67 12.43
CA LYS A 138 -11.61 22.44 13.64
C LYS A 138 -11.71 23.94 13.36
N THR A 139 -10.79 24.50 12.59
CA THR A 139 -10.77 25.95 12.33
C THR A 139 -11.80 26.37 11.28
N ASN A 140 -12.06 25.51 10.27
CA ASN A 140 -12.87 25.85 9.10
C ASN A 140 -14.21 25.10 9.04
N THR A 141 -14.74 24.60 10.16
CA THR A 141 -15.95 23.77 10.17
C THR A 141 -17.12 24.42 9.40
N HIS A 142 -17.33 25.72 9.59
CA HIS A 142 -18.43 26.46 8.92
C HIS A 142 -18.19 26.73 7.43
N THR A 143 -16.93 26.70 6.99
CA THR A 143 -16.57 26.82 5.58
C THR A 143 -16.70 25.48 4.88
N LEU A 144 -16.23 24.40 5.52
CA LEU A 144 -16.32 23.03 5.00
C LEU A 144 -17.78 22.54 4.93
N TRP A 145 -18.58 22.89 5.94
CA TRP A 145 -20.00 22.52 6.04
C TRP A 145 -20.87 23.76 6.33
N PRO A 146 -21.16 24.58 5.31
CA PRO A 146 -21.92 25.81 5.48
C PRO A 146 -23.36 25.55 5.93
N ALA A 147 -23.86 26.37 6.85
CA ALA A 147 -25.18 26.22 7.44
C ALA A 147 -26.32 26.33 6.42
N SER A 148 -26.12 27.04 5.30
CA SER A 148 -27.08 27.13 4.19
C SER A 148 -27.37 25.77 3.55
N VAL A 149 -26.40 24.86 3.55
CA VAL A 149 -26.52 23.51 2.98
C VAL A 149 -26.85 22.49 4.06
N TRP A 150 -26.10 22.51 5.16
CA TRP A 150 -26.11 21.45 6.16
C TRP A 150 -27.03 21.74 7.36
N GLY A 151 -27.45 23.00 7.55
CA GLY A 151 -27.99 23.49 8.82
C GLY A 151 -26.86 23.74 9.84
N PRO A 152 -27.19 24.14 11.08
CA PRO A 152 -26.18 24.28 12.11
C PRO A 152 -25.48 22.95 12.39
N VAL A 153 -24.14 22.98 12.39
CA VAL A 153 -23.28 21.81 12.61
C VAL A 153 -22.36 22.07 13.80
N SER A 154 -22.03 21.01 14.55
CA SER A 154 -20.98 21.04 15.57
C SER A 154 -20.13 19.77 15.53
N ILE A 155 -18.84 19.91 15.81
CA ILE A 155 -17.97 18.76 16.04
C ILE A 155 -18.21 18.27 17.46
N LEU A 156 -18.60 17.01 17.62
CA LEU A 156 -18.77 16.43 18.95
C LEU A 156 -17.41 16.20 19.62
N PRO A 157 -17.33 16.33 20.96
CA PRO A 157 -16.13 15.92 21.71
C PRO A 157 -15.75 14.48 21.38
N GLY A 158 -14.44 14.18 21.39
CA GLY A 158 -13.94 12.86 21.01
C GLY A 158 -13.50 12.74 19.54
N ALA A 159 -13.38 13.87 18.81
CA ALA A 159 -12.54 13.95 17.61
C ALA A 159 -11.06 13.77 17.98
N GLN A 160 -10.72 12.55 18.37
CA GLN A 160 -9.38 12.12 18.69
C GLN A 160 -8.81 11.49 17.41
N LEU A 161 -7.56 11.83 17.06
CA LEU A 161 -6.71 10.82 16.42
C LEU A 161 -6.85 9.57 17.30
N PRO A 162 -6.93 8.34 16.77
CA PRO A 162 -6.78 7.16 17.62
C PRO A 162 -5.52 7.39 18.44
N GLU A 163 -5.70 7.82 19.68
CA GLU A 163 -4.63 7.88 20.63
C GLU A 163 -4.29 6.40 20.73
N GLY A 164 -3.04 6.05 20.40
CA GLY A 164 -2.50 4.79 20.89
C GLY A 164 -2.93 4.63 22.36
N PRO A 165 -3.22 3.40 22.79
CA PRO A 165 -4.08 3.07 23.92
C PRO A 165 -4.00 4.08 25.08
N ALA A 166 -5.17 4.46 25.60
CA ALA A 166 -5.38 5.39 26.71
C ALA A 166 -4.16 5.49 27.62
N THR A 167 -3.58 6.69 27.73
CA THR A 167 -2.54 6.93 28.72
C THR A 167 -3.13 6.66 30.10
N SER A 168 -2.86 5.45 30.63
CA SER A 168 -2.39 5.27 32.00
C SER A 168 -1.62 6.53 32.42
N PRO A 169 -1.75 7.01 33.68
CA PRO A 169 -1.13 8.24 34.17
C PRO A 169 0.23 8.37 33.53
N SER A 170 0.37 9.33 32.59
CA SER A 170 1.36 9.33 31.51
C SER A 170 2.53 8.45 31.91
N SER A 171 2.57 7.19 31.43
CA SER A 171 3.77 6.36 31.60
C SER A 171 4.91 7.30 31.26
N PRO A 172 5.81 7.62 32.21
CA PRO A 172 6.78 8.69 32.06
C PRO A 172 7.35 8.53 30.67
N ALA A 173 7.16 9.56 29.82
CA ALA A 173 7.36 9.48 28.37
C ALA A 173 8.53 8.55 28.13
N SER A 174 8.27 7.34 27.59
CA SER A 174 9.24 6.25 27.60
C SER A 174 10.57 6.87 27.27
N PRO A 175 11.52 6.89 28.23
CA PRO A 175 12.67 7.79 28.17
C PRO A 175 13.22 7.66 26.78
N HIS A 176 13.21 8.76 26.02
CA HIS A 176 13.59 8.77 24.61
C HIS A 176 14.80 7.87 24.50
N MET A 177 14.63 6.70 23.89
CA MET A 177 15.74 5.76 23.80
C MET A 177 16.86 6.56 23.17
N PRO A 178 18.03 6.65 23.82
CA PRO A 178 19.14 7.37 23.23
C PRO A 178 19.31 6.83 21.80
N PRO A 179 19.54 7.73 20.82
CA PRO A 179 19.72 7.29 19.45
C PRO A 179 20.74 6.16 19.41
N ALA A 180 20.42 5.08 18.69
CA ALA A 180 21.34 3.95 18.59
C ALA A 180 22.71 4.47 18.13
N PRO A 181 23.82 4.06 18.77
CA PRO A 181 25.15 4.47 18.34
C PRO A 181 25.38 4.03 16.89
N PRO A 182 26.23 4.69 16.10
CA PRO A 182 26.55 4.22 14.75
C PRO A 182 27.03 2.77 14.78
N LEU A 183 26.51 1.94 13.86
CA LEU A 183 26.90 0.54 13.74
C LEU A 183 28.40 0.43 13.38
N PRO A 184 29.24 -0.23 14.20
CA PRO A 184 30.64 -0.43 13.88
C PRO A 184 30.81 -1.18 12.55
N PRO A 185 31.77 -0.77 11.68
CA PRO A 185 31.87 -1.28 10.32
C PRO A 185 32.20 -2.77 10.23
N LEU A 186 32.87 -3.33 11.25
CA LEU A 186 33.33 -4.73 11.27
C LEU A 186 32.50 -5.65 12.18
N GLU A 187 31.56 -5.12 12.97
CA GLU A 187 30.81 -5.90 13.95
C GLU A 187 29.79 -6.81 13.25
N PRO A 188 29.78 -8.15 13.42
CA PRO A 188 28.72 -8.98 12.86
C PRO A 188 27.32 -8.49 13.26
N VAL A 189 26.33 -8.59 12.36
CA VAL A 189 24.95 -8.25 12.68
C VAL A 189 24.01 -9.37 12.28
N ASP A 190 22.92 -9.54 13.01
CA ASP A 190 21.86 -10.47 12.66
C ASP A 190 20.77 -9.73 11.90
N LEU A 191 20.49 -10.17 10.67
CA LEU A 191 19.36 -9.74 9.88
C LEU A 191 18.09 -10.39 10.42
N MET A 192 17.18 -9.55 10.89
CA MET A 192 15.93 -9.94 11.50
C MET A 192 14.77 -9.71 10.55
N TYR A 193 13.81 -10.62 10.52
CA TYR A 193 12.51 -10.45 9.88
C TYR A 193 11.41 -10.57 10.92
N ARG A 194 10.62 -9.51 11.12
CA ARG A 194 9.52 -9.48 12.11
C ARG A 194 9.93 -9.97 13.51
N GLY A 195 11.16 -9.65 13.92
CA GLY A 195 11.70 -9.99 15.24
C GLY A 195 12.36 -11.38 15.35
N ALA A 196 12.37 -12.19 14.29
CA ALA A 196 13.12 -13.44 14.24
C ALA A 196 14.44 -13.27 13.46
N SER A 197 15.54 -13.83 13.97
CA SER A 197 16.82 -13.84 13.25
C SER A 197 16.73 -14.82 12.07
N ILE A 198 17.11 -14.34 10.88
CA ILE A 198 17.09 -15.11 9.64
C ILE A 198 18.51 -15.49 9.21
N ALA A 199 19.47 -14.57 9.33
CA ALA A 199 20.87 -14.81 8.99
C ALA A 199 21.79 -13.78 9.68
N SER A 200 23.07 -14.12 9.82
CA SER A 200 24.11 -13.16 10.22
C SER A 200 24.84 -12.60 9.00
N ALA A 201 25.05 -11.29 8.96
CA ALA A 201 25.88 -10.58 8.00
C ALA A 201 27.23 -10.19 8.64
N THR A 202 28.32 -10.56 7.99
CA THR A 202 29.70 -10.27 8.41
C THR A 202 30.41 -9.40 7.38
N VAL A 203 31.68 -9.11 7.62
CA VAL A 203 32.53 -8.33 6.69
C VAL A 203 32.87 -9.05 5.40
N SER A 204 32.61 -10.36 5.32
CA SER A 204 32.97 -11.21 4.17
C SER A 204 31.79 -12.05 3.68
N SER A 205 30.59 -11.84 4.23
CA SER A 205 29.42 -12.65 3.91
C SER A 205 28.15 -11.88 4.20
N VAL A 206 27.37 -11.60 3.15
CA VAL A 206 26.07 -10.93 3.21
C VAL A 206 25.00 -11.87 2.71
N PRO A 207 23.91 -12.11 3.47
CA PRO A 207 22.88 -13.07 3.10
C PRO A 207 22.04 -12.58 1.90
N LEU A 208 21.68 -13.55 1.05
CA LEU A 208 20.68 -13.42 0.00
C LEU A 208 19.39 -14.07 0.51
N VAL A 209 18.32 -13.30 0.64
CA VAL A 209 17.06 -13.74 1.22
C VAL A 209 15.95 -13.62 0.20
N VAL A 210 15.29 -14.74 -0.11
CA VAL A 210 14.09 -14.78 -0.96
C VAL A 210 12.85 -14.96 -0.09
N THR A 211 11.70 -14.46 -0.54
CA THR A 211 10.44 -14.62 0.20
C THR A 211 9.66 -15.81 -0.34
N THR A 212 9.44 -16.84 0.47
CA THR A 212 8.53 -17.94 0.12
C THR A 212 7.11 -17.65 0.61
N ASP A 213 6.14 -18.52 0.30
CA ASP A 213 4.72 -18.35 0.69
C ASP A 213 4.51 -18.19 2.20
N SER A 214 5.46 -18.62 3.04
CA SER A 214 5.31 -18.64 4.50
C SER A 214 6.35 -17.78 5.23
N THR A 215 7.61 -17.79 4.80
CA THR A 215 8.71 -17.07 5.47
C THR A 215 9.85 -16.72 4.51
N PRO A 216 10.65 -15.69 4.82
CA PRO A 216 11.91 -15.46 4.12
C PRO A 216 12.90 -16.61 4.37
N GLU A 217 13.62 -17.01 3.33
CA GLU A 217 14.62 -18.08 3.35
C GLU A 217 15.96 -17.58 2.82
N VAL A 218 17.05 -18.01 3.45
CA VAL A 218 18.42 -17.70 3.05
C VAL A 218 18.84 -18.68 1.95
N VAL A 219 19.02 -18.17 0.72
CA VAL A 219 19.38 -19.00 -0.44
C VAL A 219 20.86 -18.94 -0.79
N GLY A 220 21.63 -18.13 -0.08
CA GLY A 220 23.07 -18.02 -0.28
C GLY A 220 23.65 -16.77 0.37
N PHE A 221 24.92 -16.53 0.05
CA PHE A 221 25.68 -15.38 0.53
C PHE A 221 26.51 -14.79 -0.61
N VAL A 222 26.84 -13.50 -0.50
CA VAL A 222 27.78 -12.80 -1.38
C VAL A 222 28.88 -12.13 -0.59
N ASP A 223 30.03 -11.90 -1.23
CA ASP A 223 31.09 -11.08 -0.65
C ASP A 223 30.68 -9.59 -0.76
N PRO A 224 30.57 -8.85 0.35
CA PRO A 224 30.27 -7.42 0.30
C PRO A 224 31.30 -6.59 -0.46
N ALA A 225 32.54 -7.08 -0.64
CA ALA A 225 33.57 -6.39 -1.42
C ALA A 225 33.17 -6.21 -2.91
N ASP A 226 32.33 -7.11 -3.44
CA ASP A 226 31.80 -7.03 -4.80
C ASP A 226 30.67 -5.99 -4.95
N TYR A 227 30.16 -5.46 -3.84
CA TYR A 227 28.99 -4.57 -3.79
C TYR A 227 29.26 -3.33 -2.91
N PRO A 228 30.28 -2.51 -3.25
CA PRO A 228 30.65 -1.34 -2.44
C PRO A 228 29.51 -0.32 -2.36
N TYR A 229 29.37 0.40 -1.26
CA TYR A 229 28.31 1.41 -1.17
C TYR A 229 28.54 2.55 -2.17
N THR A 230 27.56 2.76 -3.05
CA THR A 230 27.58 3.81 -4.10
C THR A 230 26.48 4.85 -3.91
N GLY A 231 25.72 4.78 -2.82
CA GLY A 231 24.49 5.56 -2.64
C GLY A 231 23.30 5.04 -3.46
N SER A 232 23.47 3.96 -4.21
CA SER A 232 22.41 3.29 -4.99
C SER A 232 22.30 1.81 -4.62
N ALA A 233 21.11 1.24 -4.78
CA ALA A 233 20.87 -0.17 -4.52
C ALA A 233 21.41 -1.04 -5.67
N TYR A 234 22.08 -2.13 -5.32
CA TYR A 234 22.38 -3.22 -6.22
C TYR A 234 21.16 -4.13 -6.31
N LYS A 235 20.97 -4.74 -7.48
CA LYS A 235 19.92 -5.72 -7.71
C LYS A 235 20.47 -6.99 -8.30
N LEU A 236 19.89 -8.11 -7.91
CA LEU A 236 20.26 -9.43 -8.41
C LEU A 236 19.03 -10.33 -8.47
N GLU A 237 19.06 -11.29 -9.38
CA GLU A 237 18.02 -12.31 -9.49
C GLU A 237 18.45 -13.59 -8.76
N ARG A 238 17.63 -14.04 -7.80
CA ARG A 238 17.83 -15.30 -7.08
C ARG A 238 16.49 -15.93 -6.73
N GLY A 239 16.38 -17.24 -6.92
CA GLY A 239 15.15 -17.97 -6.62
C GLY A 239 13.91 -17.43 -7.34
N GLY A 240 14.07 -16.89 -8.56
CA GLY A 240 12.98 -16.27 -9.32
C GLY A 240 12.52 -14.91 -8.77
N GLN A 241 13.33 -14.24 -7.94
CA GLN A 241 12.99 -12.93 -7.37
C GLN A 241 14.09 -11.92 -7.64
N ILE A 242 13.68 -10.66 -7.84
CA ILE A 242 14.60 -9.52 -7.89
C ILE A 242 14.85 -9.04 -6.45
N LEU A 243 16.04 -9.33 -5.95
CA LEU A 243 16.48 -8.88 -4.64
C LEU A 243 17.18 -7.53 -4.77
N SER A 244 16.98 -6.66 -3.78
CA SER A 244 17.65 -5.37 -3.66
C SER A 244 18.56 -5.35 -2.44
N SER A 245 19.73 -4.72 -2.55
CA SER A 245 20.63 -4.55 -1.42
C SER A 245 20.03 -3.65 -0.35
N VAL A 246 20.20 -4.04 0.91
CA VAL A 246 19.76 -3.30 2.10
C VAL A 246 20.95 -2.91 2.97
N TYR A 247 20.87 -1.71 3.55
CA TYR A 247 21.98 -1.08 4.26
C TYR A 247 21.59 -0.57 5.65
N VAL A 248 22.59 -0.47 6.52
CA VAL A 248 22.57 0.36 7.74
C VAL A 248 23.67 1.38 7.64
N GLY A 249 23.29 2.65 7.50
CA GLY A 249 24.24 3.67 7.05
C GLY A 249 24.79 3.30 5.67
N GLU A 250 26.10 3.12 5.58
CA GLU A 250 26.81 2.73 4.36
C GLU A 250 27.13 1.22 4.30
N ARG A 251 26.80 0.47 5.35
CA ARG A 251 27.16 -0.95 5.43
C ARG A 251 26.08 -1.82 4.80
N LEU A 252 26.47 -2.64 3.84
CA LEU A 252 25.64 -3.69 3.25
C LEU A 252 25.35 -4.78 4.28
N VAL A 253 24.07 -5.12 4.49
CA VAL A 253 23.65 -6.11 5.50
C VAL A 253 22.77 -7.22 4.95
N GLY A 254 22.32 -7.13 3.70
CA GLY A 254 21.55 -8.19 3.05
C GLY A 254 21.15 -7.86 1.62
N PHE A 255 20.63 -8.85 0.92
CA PHE A 255 19.77 -8.66 -0.25
C PHE A 255 18.41 -9.30 0.05
N VAL A 256 17.34 -8.51 -0.12
CA VAL A 256 15.97 -8.95 0.19
C VAL A 256 15.01 -8.50 -0.92
N ALA A 257 13.83 -9.10 -1.02
CA ALA A 257 12.79 -8.62 -1.92
C ALA A 257 12.41 -7.18 -1.55
N GLN A 258 12.33 -6.28 -2.55
CA GLN A 258 12.10 -4.84 -2.30
C GLN A 258 10.77 -4.58 -1.57
N THR A 259 9.75 -5.37 -1.86
CA THR A 259 8.42 -5.31 -1.22
C THR A 259 8.44 -5.66 0.27
N ASP A 260 9.43 -6.44 0.71
CA ASP A 260 9.53 -6.90 2.09
C ASP A 260 10.57 -6.14 2.90
N ALA A 261 11.38 -5.28 2.27
CA ALA A 261 12.52 -4.63 2.93
C ALA A 261 12.14 -3.86 4.21
N SER A 262 10.94 -3.28 4.28
CA SER A 262 10.45 -2.57 5.48
C SER A 262 10.12 -3.48 6.66
N ALA A 263 10.00 -4.79 6.45
CA ALA A 263 9.78 -5.78 7.49
C ALA A 263 11.09 -6.31 8.10
N PHE A 264 12.24 -5.92 7.52
CA PHE A 264 13.56 -6.28 8.02
C PHE A 264 14.14 -5.22 8.94
N SER A 265 14.97 -5.66 9.88
CA SER A 265 15.85 -4.85 10.71
C SER A 265 17.15 -5.61 10.93
N VAL A 266 18.17 -4.99 11.50
CA VAL A 266 19.34 -5.74 11.99
C VAL A 266 19.55 -5.53 13.47
N VAL A 267 20.12 -6.52 14.14
CA VAL A 267 20.53 -6.46 15.55
C VAL A 267 22.03 -6.64 15.63
N SER A 268 22.72 -5.72 16.31
CA SER A 268 24.17 -5.84 16.55
C SER A 268 24.47 -6.88 17.64
N THR A 269 25.71 -7.34 17.76
CA THR A 269 26.13 -8.25 18.85
C THR A 269 25.94 -7.63 20.24
N THR A 270 25.90 -6.30 20.29
CA THR A 270 25.61 -5.49 21.47
C THR A 270 24.11 -5.29 21.76
N GLY A 271 23.21 -5.84 20.94
CA GLY A 271 21.76 -5.84 21.15
C GLY A 271 21.01 -4.61 20.64
N TYR A 272 21.68 -3.66 19.97
CA TYR A 272 21.00 -2.52 19.36
C TYR A 272 20.30 -2.95 18.06
N THR A 273 19.06 -2.48 17.87
CA THR A 273 18.29 -2.70 16.64
C THR A 273 18.41 -1.50 15.72
N TYR A 274 18.69 -1.75 14.44
CA TYR A 274 18.82 -0.73 13.41
C TYR A 274 17.80 -0.99 12.29
N PRO A 275 17.10 0.05 11.81
CA PRO A 275 16.29 -0.08 10.60
C PRO A 275 17.19 -0.28 9.39
N VAL A 276 16.77 -1.11 8.45
CA VAL A 276 17.44 -1.21 7.15
C VAL A 276 16.87 -0.19 6.17
N VAL A 277 17.71 0.24 5.22
CA VAL A 277 17.33 1.17 4.15
C VAL A 277 17.67 0.53 2.81
N VAL A 278 16.75 0.66 1.84
CA VAL A 278 17.00 0.39 0.42
C VAL A 278 17.30 1.73 -0.26
N PRO A 279 18.54 1.98 -0.74
CA PRO A 279 18.85 3.18 -1.51
C PRO A 279 18.05 3.21 -2.84
N PRO A 280 17.96 4.37 -3.52
CA PRO A 280 17.35 4.41 -4.84
C PRO A 280 18.09 3.49 -5.83
N SER A 281 17.38 2.96 -6.83
CA SER A 281 18.06 2.24 -7.92
C SER A 281 18.85 3.24 -8.77
N PRO A 282 20.04 2.85 -9.27
CA PRO A 282 20.77 3.70 -10.22
C PRO A 282 19.94 3.82 -11.52
N PRO A 283 20.16 4.88 -12.32
CA PRO A 283 19.59 4.96 -13.66
C PRO A 283 19.95 3.70 -14.46
N ALA A 284 18.96 3.09 -15.10
CA ALA A 284 19.21 1.89 -15.91
C ALA A 284 20.08 2.26 -17.13
N PRO A 285 21.20 1.55 -17.37
CA PRO A 285 22.02 1.78 -18.55
C PRO A 285 21.24 1.37 -19.82
N PRO A 286 21.60 1.86 -21.01
CA PRO A 286 21.03 1.33 -22.25
C PRO A 286 21.19 -0.19 -22.34
N LEU A 287 20.11 -0.89 -22.68
CA LEU A 287 20.12 -2.36 -22.79
C LEU A 287 20.79 -2.79 -24.11
N PRO A 288 21.85 -3.61 -24.09
CA PRO A 288 22.41 -4.19 -25.30
C PRO A 288 21.37 -5.05 -26.04
N PRO A 289 21.27 -5.00 -27.38
CA PRO A 289 20.22 -5.71 -28.14
C PRO A 289 20.17 -7.24 -27.97
N SER A 290 21.28 -7.86 -27.55
CA SER A 290 21.40 -9.30 -27.32
C SER A 290 21.23 -9.70 -25.86
N SER A 291 20.74 -8.79 -25.00
CA SER A 291 20.60 -9.08 -23.57
C SER A 291 19.44 -10.02 -23.33
N PHE A 292 19.66 -11.02 -22.48
CA PHE A 292 18.59 -11.78 -21.85
C PHE A 292 17.87 -10.88 -20.85
N VAL A 293 16.55 -10.82 -20.93
CA VAL A 293 15.71 -10.00 -20.07
C VAL A 293 14.75 -10.91 -19.32
N SER A 294 14.82 -10.89 -18.01
CA SER A 294 13.82 -11.48 -17.13
C SER A 294 12.66 -10.49 -16.99
N ILE A 295 11.45 -10.91 -17.35
CA ILE A 295 10.22 -10.15 -17.08
C ILE A 295 9.75 -10.50 -15.68
N ALA A 296 9.55 -9.48 -14.86
CA ALA A 296 9.07 -9.60 -13.50
C ALA A 296 7.75 -8.87 -13.27
N TYR A 297 6.88 -9.48 -12.45
CA TYR A 297 5.64 -8.92 -11.96
C TYR A 297 5.70 -8.87 -10.42
N GLY A 298 5.53 -7.68 -9.83
CA GLY A 298 5.64 -7.53 -8.37
C GLY A 298 7.01 -7.92 -7.78
N GLY A 299 8.08 -7.90 -8.59
CA GLY A 299 9.42 -8.34 -8.18
C GLY A 299 9.70 -9.84 -8.34
N ILE A 300 8.70 -10.63 -8.78
CA ILE A 300 8.86 -12.06 -9.11
C ILE A 300 9.08 -12.21 -10.61
N VAL A 301 10.14 -12.91 -10.99
CA VAL A 301 10.44 -13.26 -12.38
C VAL A 301 9.45 -14.34 -12.83
N ILE A 302 8.71 -14.04 -13.88
CA ILE A 302 7.66 -14.92 -14.42
C ILE A 302 8.03 -15.54 -15.76
N ALA A 303 8.94 -14.90 -16.51
CA ALA A 303 9.44 -15.38 -17.80
C ALA A 303 10.76 -14.68 -18.13
N SER A 304 11.53 -15.23 -19.07
CA SER A 304 12.75 -14.60 -19.57
C SER A 304 12.83 -14.73 -21.08
N THR A 305 13.43 -13.75 -21.75
CA THR A 305 13.72 -13.83 -23.18
C THR A 305 14.87 -14.77 -23.46
N THR A 306 14.97 -15.21 -24.71
CA THR A 306 16.20 -15.78 -25.28
C THR A 306 16.74 -14.88 -26.39
N ASP A 307 17.72 -15.35 -27.15
CA ASP A 307 18.19 -14.71 -28.38
C ASP A 307 17.15 -14.81 -29.52
N ALA A 308 16.36 -15.89 -29.54
CA ALA A 308 15.42 -16.19 -30.61
C ALA A 308 13.94 -16.02 -30.22
N THR A 309 13.63 -16.00 -28.92
CA THR A 309 12.26 -16.03 -28.43
C THR A 309 11.95 -14.99 -27.36
N ILE A 310 10.70 -14.56 -27.35
CA ILE A 310 10.10 -13.69 -26.33
C ILE A 310 8.86 -14.37 -25.75
N PRO A 311 8.63 -14.27 -24.44
CA PRO A 311 7.50 -14.93 -23.81
C PRO A 311 6.18 -14.21 -24.12
N ALA A 312 5.11 -14.98 -24.26
CA ALA A 312 3.73 -14.51 -24.22
C ALA A 312 3.16 -14.76 -22.82
N ILE A 313 2.87 -13.70 -22.08
CA ILE A 313 2.34 -13.72 -20.72
C ILE A 313 0.85 -13.35 -20.77
N VAL A 314 0.01 -14.17 -20.16
CA VAL A 314 -1.43 -13.93 -20.05
C VAL A 314 -1.84 -13.69 -18.60
N ALA A 315 -3.00 -13.07 -18.38
CA ALA A 315 -3.60 -13.03 -17.06
C ALA A 315 -4.15 -14.41 -16.69
N GLY A 316 -3.63 -15.02 -15.62
CA GLY A 316 -4.14 -16.24 -15.00
C GLY A 316 -4.92 -15.95 -13.71
N GLU A 317 -5.51 -16.99 -13.10
CA GLU A 317 -6.32 -16.87 -11.88
C GLU A 317 -5.52 -16.36 -10.67
N SER A 318 -4.24 -16.74 -10.59
CA SER A 318 -3.32 -16.36 -9.50
C SER A 318 -2.39 -15.20 -9.86
N GLY A 319 -2.63 -14.53 -10.99
CA GLY A 319 -1.76 -13.49 -11.53
C GLY A 319 -1.19 -13.85 -12.91
N PRO A 320 -0.28 -13.03 -13.44
CA PRO A 320 0.31 -13.24 -14.75
C PRO A 320 1.16 -14.51 -14.83
N GLU A 321 1.02 -15.27 -15.92
CA GLU A 321 1.76 -16.51 -16.16
C GLU A 321 2.20 -16.63 -17.62
N PRO A 322 3.37 -17.22 -17.90
CA PRO A 322 3.81 -17.49 -19.27
C PRO A 322 2.97 -18.60 -19.91
N ARG A 323 2.51 -18.36 -21.15
CA ARG A 323 1.72 -19.33 -21.94
C ARG A 323 2.24 -19.46 -23.36
N GLY A 324 3.54 -19.73 -23.46
CA GLY A 324 4.25 -19.98 -24.71
C GLY A 324 5.24 -18.87 -25.07
N ASP A 325 5.98 -19.12 -26.13
CA ASP A 325 7.01 -18.23 -26.66
C ASP A 325 6.74 -17.88 -28.12
N LEU A 326 7.12 -16.68 -28.52
CA LEU A 326 7.01 -16.15 -29.87
C LEU A 326 8.41 -15.89 -30.42
N THR A 327 8.60 -16.04 -31.73
CA THR A 327 9.90 -15.81 -32.36
C THR A 327 10.13 -14.32 -32.59
N THR A 328 11.28 -13.79 -32.13
CA THR A 328 11.59 -12.35 -32.21
C THR A 328 11.64 -11.82 -33.65
N SER A 329 12.02 -12.64 -34.62
CA SER A 329 12.10 -12.24 -36.04
C SER A 329 10.74 -11.97 -36.68
N GLU A 330 9.65 -12.46 -36.11
CA GLU A 330 8.28 -12.19 -36.58
C GLU A 330 7.78 -10.80 -36.16
N TYR A 331 8.43 -10.18 -35.17
CA TYR A 331 8.01 -8.92 -34.56
C TYR A 331 9.17 -7.89 -34.55
N PRO A 332 9.69 -7.48 -35.73
CA PRO A 332 10.79 -6.53 -35.80
C PRO A 332 10.38 -5.16 -35.24
N TYR A 333 11.30 -4.43 -34.61
CA TYR A 333 10.97 -3.08 -34.12
C TYR A 333 10.67 -2.13 -35.29
N THR A 334 9.43 -1.61 -35.34
CA THR A 334 8.95 -0.68 -36.38
C THR A 334 8.74 0.74 -35.88
N GLY A 335 8.93 0.99 -34.57
CA GLY A 335 8.53 2.24 -33.91
C GLY A 335 7.07 2.28 -33.48
N TYR A 336 6.29 1.24 -33.77
CA TYR A 336 4.92 1.05 -33.31
C TYR A 336 4.83 -0.21 -32.42
N THR A 337 3.91 -0.18 -31.46
CA THR A 337 3.63 -1.31 -30.58
C THR A 337 2.79 -2.37 -31.28
N TYR A 338 3.18 -3.64 -31.17
CA TYR A 338 2.37 -4.76 -31.65
C TYR A 338 1.29 -5.15 -30.64
N GLU A 339 0.13 -5.57 -31.16
CA GLU A 339 -0.92 -6.24 -30.39
C GLU A 339 -1.24 -7.59 -31.03
N ILE A 340 -1.42 -8.61 -30.21
CA ILE A 340 -1.81 -9.95 -30.66
C ILE A 340 -2.98 -10.46 -29.85
N ALA A 341 -3.81 -11.31 -30.48
CA ALA A 341 -4.80 -12.10 -29.77
C ALA A 341 -4.19 -13.45 -29.39
N TRP A 342 -4.04 -13.72 -28.10
CA TRP A 342 -3.44 -14.95 -27.58
C TRP A 342 -4.33 -15.53 -26.48
N LEU A 343 -4.77 -16.78 -26.65
CA LEU A 343 -5.66 -17.48 -25.70
C LEU A 343 -6.90 -16.65 -25.29
N GLY A 344 -7.49 -15.91 -26.23
CA GLY A 344 -8.67 -15.08 -25.98
C GLY A 344 -8.40 -13.76 -25.26
N GLN A 345 -7.14 -13.40 -25.02
CA GLN A 345 -6.72 -12.12 -24.45
C GLN A 345 -6.02 -11.26 -25.50
N VAL A 346 -6.05 -9.94 -25.33
CA VAL A 346 -5.25 -9.01 -26.14
C VAL A 346 -3.96 -8.73 -25.38
N LEU A 347 -2.84 -9.14 -25.96
CA LEU A 347 -1.51 -8.88 -25.42
C LEU A 347 -0.87 -7.74 -26.21
N GLU A 348 -0.12 -6.91 -25.50
CA GLU A 348 0.64 -5.79 -26.05
C GLU A 348 2.13 -6.09 -25.93
N ALA A 349 2.91 -5.78 -26.97
CA ALA A 349 4.35 -5.93 -26.95
C ALA A 349 4.98 -4.96 -25.93
N ALA A 350 5.75 -5.51 -25.00
CA ALA A 350 6.57 -4.78 -24.05
C ALA A 350 7.97 -4.53 -24.62
N TYR A 351 8.50 -3.32 -24.44
CA TYR A 351 9.80 -2.93 -24.99
C TYR A 351 10.74 -2.38 -23.92
N ILE A 352 12.03 -2.62 -24.10
CA ILE A 352 13.09 -1.86 -23.43
C ILE A 352 13.90 -1.16 -24.52
N GLY A 353 13.71 0.15 -24.63
CA GLY A 353 14.24 0.90 -25.77
C GLY A 353 13.61 0.41 -27.08
N GLN A 354 14.41 -0.27 -27.92
CA GLN A 354 13.97 -0.84 -29.19
C GLN A 354 13.85 -2.37 -29.17
N GLN A 355 14.27 -3.02 -28.08
CA GLN A 355 14.19 -4.47 -27.96
C GLN A 355 12.81 -4.87 -27.45
N ILE A 356 12.10 -5.69 -28.21
CA ILE A 356 10.88 -6.36 -27.71
C ILE A 356 11.32 -7.41 -26.69
N VAL A 357 10.70 -7.39 -25.51
CA VAL A 357 11.07 -8.30 -24.42
C VAL A 357 9.96 -9.28 -24.05
N GLY A 358 8.74 -9.07 -24.52
CA GLY A 358 7.63 -9.99 -24.28
C GLY A 358 6.32 -9.44 -24.81
N PHE A 359 5.29 -10.26 -24.80
CA PHE A 359 3.90 -9.83 -24.94
C PHE A 359 3.21 -10.01 -23.59
N VAL A 360 2.62 -8.94 -23.05
CA VAL A 360 1.97 -8.93 -21.73
C VAL A 360 0.53 -8.44 -21.83
N PRO A 361 -0.35 -8.69 -20.85
CA PRO A 361 -1.73 -8.22 -20.92
C PRO A 361 -1.78 -6.69 -20.98
N LYS A 362 -2.45 -6.15 -22.00
CA LYS A 362 -2.50 -4.71 -22.28
C LYS A 362 -3.00 -3.88 -21.09
N SER A 363 -3.92 -4.42 -20.31
CA SER A 363 -4.49 -3.74 -19.14
C SER A 363 -3.51 -3.56 -17.97
N THR A 364 -2.40 -4.30 -17.95
CA THR A 364 -1.48 -4.38 -16.81
C THR A 364 -0.01 -4.21 -17.21
N VAL A 365 0.29 -3.77 -18.44
CA VAL A 365 1.67 -3.61 -18.94
C VAL A 365 2.56 -2.79 -17.99
N SER A 366 2.01 -1.72 -17.40
CA SER A 366 2.73 -0.83 -16.47
C SER A 366 3.10 -1.48 -15.12
N GLU A 367 2.55 -2.65 -14.82
CA GLU A 367 2.85 -3.40 -13.59
C GLU A 367 4.04 -4.36 -13.76
N PHE A 368 4.48 -4.60 -15.00
CA PHE A 368 5.65 -5.41 -15.29
C PHE A 368 6.93 -4.57 -15.31
N THR A 369 8.04 -5.24 -15.08
CA THR A 369 9.38 -4.67 -15.22
C THR A 369 10.28 -5.67 -15.94
N GLY A 370 11.27 -5.16 -16.67
CA GLY A 370 12.36 -5.98 -17.16
C GLY A 370 13.54 -5.95 -16.20
N PHE A 371 14.26 -7.06 -16.08
CA PHE A 371 15.50 -7.16 -15.32
C PHE A 371 16.59 -7.77 -16.19
N ALA A 372 17.72 -7.05 -16.30
CA ALA A 372 18.87 -7.51 -17.07
C ALA A 372 20.14 -6.87 -16.54
N ASN A 373 21.23 -7.65 -16.44
CA ASN A 373 22.56 -7.18 -16.05
C ASN A 373 22.58 -6.36 -14.75
N GLY A 374 21.78 -6.75 -13.75
CA GLY A 374 21.71 -6.05 -12.46
C GLY A 374 20.88 -4.77 -12.44
N ALA A 375 20.18 -4.44 -13.53
CA ALA A 375 19.33 -3.25 -13.63
C ALA A 375 17.85 -3.61 -13.86
N THR A 376 16.96 -2.78 -13.32
CA THR A 376 15.51 -2.85 -13.57
C THR A 376 15.09 -1.80 -14.58
N TYR A 377 14.28 -2.20 -15.55
CA TYR A 377 13.75 -1.38 -16.63
C TYR A 377 12.23 -1.32 -16.52
N ARG A 378 11.67 -0.14 -16.82
CA ARG A 378 10.22 -0.01 -17.03
C ARG A 378 9.89 -0.49 -18.43
N LEU A 379 8.73 -1.13 -18.57
CA LEU A 379 8.21 -1.66 -19.83
C LEU A 379 7.19 -0.74 -20.48
#